data_AF-A0A2E9BGS9-F1
#
_entry.id   AF-A0A2E9BGS9-F1
#
_cell.length_a   1.000
_cell.length_b   1.000
_cell.length_c   1.000
_cell.angle_alpha   90.00
_cell.angle_beta   90.00
_cell.angle_gamma   90.00
#
_symmetry.space_group_name_H-M   'P 1'
#
loop_
_entity.id
_entity.type
_entity.pdbx_description
1 polymer ?
#
loop_
_entity_poly.entity_id
_entity_poly.type
_entity_poly.pdbx_seq_one_letter_code
_entity_poly.pdbx_strand_id
1 'polypeptide(L)'
;MSAVIESPRASAAPMSVFERYLTVWVFLCIVVGIALGQLFPSVFQAVGRLEVAKVNIPVGVLIWVMIIPMLLRVDFAALAQVKNHWRGIGVTLFINWAVKPFSMAFLAWLFVRQVFAGSLPADQLDSYVAGLILLAAAPCTAMVFVWSRLTGGDPVFTLSQVALNDAIMVFAFAPIVGLLLGLSAITVPWDTLITSVALYIVLPVIFAQVLRKQLLKGGPAAFERAMHRIGPWSIAALLLTLVLLFAFQGEAIIRQPLVIAMLAVPILIQVVLNSGLAYWLNRKLGEKHSIACPSALIGASNFFELAVAAAISLFGFHSGAALATVVGVLIEVPIMLAVVKVVNSSRGWYES
;
A
#
# COMPACT_ATOMS: atom_id res chain seq x y z
N MET A 1 11.68 -30.50 -38.25
CA MET A 1 10.85 -29.30 -38.07
C MET A 1 9.81 -29.62 -37.00
N SER A 2 10.16 -29.40 -35.73
CA SER A 2 9.25 -29.65 -34.61
C SER A 2 8.53 -28.34 -34.30
N ALA A 3 7.24 -28.29 -34.62
CA ALA A 3 6.38 -27.16 -34.32
C ALA A 3 6.27 -27.00 -32.80
N VAL A 4 6.78 -25.89 -32.28
CA VAL A 4 6.53 -25.45 -30.91
C VAL A 4 5.06 -25.06 -30.84
N ILE A 5 4.27 -25.85 -30.13
CA ILE A 5 2.87 -25.53 -29.82
C ILE A 5 2.91 -24.37 -28.83
N GLU A 6 2.71 -23.14 -29.33
CA GLU A 6 2.42 -22.00 -28.47
C GLU A 6 1.15 -22.30 -27.70
N SER A 7 1.27 -22.36 -26.37
CA SER A 7 0.12 -22.47 -25.48
C SER A 7 -0.77 -21.23 -25.67
N PRO A 8 -2.10 -21.36 -25.75
CA PRO A 8 -2.98 -20.21 -25.91
C PRO A 8 -2.74 -19.25 -24.74
N ARG A 9 -2.39 -17.99 -25.01
CA ARG A 9 -2.41 -16.94 -23.99
C ARG A 9 -3.81 -16.94 -23.40
N ALA A 10 -3.94 -17.32 -22.13
CA ALA A 10 -5.19 -17.18 -21.40
C ALA A 10 -5.67 -15.74 -21.58
N SER A 11 -6.81 -15.57 -22.27
CA SER A 11 -7.42 -14.27 -22.52
C SER A 11 -7.59 -13.57 -21.18
N ALA A 12 -6.75 -12.58 -20.89
CA ALA A 12 -6.90 -11.77 -19.70
C ALA A 12 -8.32 -11.20 -19.70
N ALA A 13 -9.06 -11.42 -18.61
CA ALA A 13 -10.40 -10.86 -18.45
C ALA A 13 -10.36 -9.34 -18.72
N PRO A 14 -11.36 -8.77 -19.40
CA PRO A 14 -11.39 -7.34 -19.72
C PRO A 14 -11.24 -6.51 -18.43
N MET A 15 -10.39 -5.48 -18.48
CA MET A 15 -10.16 -4.58 -17.33
C MET A 15 -11.49 -4.03 -16.82
N SER A 16 -11.69 -4.04 -15.50
CA SER A 16 -12.89 -3.46 -14.92
C SER A 16 -12.93 -1.94 -15.15
N VAL A 17 -14.13 -1.36 -15.16
CA VAL A 17 -14.31 0.10 -15.29
C VAL A 17 -13.56 0.84 -14.19
N PHE A 18 -13.52 0.27 -12.98
CA PHE A 18 -12.77 0.80 -11.86
C PHE A 18 -11.27 0.88 -12.16
N GLU A 19 -10.64 -0.22 -12.58
CA GLU A 19 -9.21 -0.25 -12.91
C GLU A 19 -8.84 0.74 -14.01
N ARG A 20 -9.70 0.83 -15.03
CA ARG A 20 -9.49 1.73 -16.17
C ARG A 20 -9.51 3.21 -15.77
N TYR A 21 -10.36 3.58 -14.82
CA TYR A 21 -10.55 4.97 -14.38
C TYR A 21 -10.04 5.22 -12.96
N LEU A 22 -9.12 4.40 -12.45
CA LEU A 22 -8.64 4.46 -11.07
C LEU A 22 -8.19 5.87 -10.66
N THR A 23 -7.40 6.54 -11.51
CA THR A 23 -6.94 7.92 -11.26
C THR A 23 -8.09 8.91 -11.12
N VAL A 24 -9.14 8.75 -11.94
CA VAL A 24 -10.32 9.61 -11.90
C VAL A 24 -11.10 9.35 -10.61
N TRP A 25 -11.30 8.09 -10.23
CA TRP A 25 -11.97 7.74 -8.97
C TRP A 25 -11.22 8.30 -7.75
N VAL A 26 -9.90 8.13 -7.70
CA VAL A 26 -9.07 8.69 -6.62
C VAL A 26 -9.16 10.22 -6.60
N PHE A 27 -9.07 10.87 -7.75
CA PHE A 27 -9.22 12.32 -7.87
C PHE A 27 -10.59 12.80 -7.37
N LEU A 28 -11.67 12.12 -7.75
CA LEU A 28 -13.02 12.41 -7.26
C LEU A 28 -13.11 12.21 -5.75
N CYS A 29 -12.53 11.15 -5.19
CA CYS A 29 -12.49 10.93 -3.75
C CYS A 29 -11.74 12.05 -3.00
N ILE A 30 -10.65 12.56 -3.57
CA ILE A 30 -9.90 13.70 -3.01
C ILE A 30 -10.78 14.95 -3.00
N VAL A 31 -11.36 15.31 -4.15
CA VAL A 31 -12.19 16.51 -4.29
C VAL A 31 -13.41 16.44 -3.38
N VAL A 32 -14.13 15.32 -3.42
CA VAL A 32 -15.33 15.10 -2.59
C VAL A 32 -14.97 15.05 -1.11
N GLY A 33 -13.90 14.35 -0.74
CA GLY A 33 -13.43 14.26 0.64
C GLY A 33 -13.10 15.64 1.21
N ILE A 34 -12.26 16.41 0.52
CA ILE A 34 -11.90 17.77 0.94
C ILE A 34 -13.15 18.66 1.02
N ALA A 35 -14.03 18.64 0.01
CA ALA A 35 -15.25 19.44 0.00
C ALA A 35 -16.18 19.09 1.18
N LEU A 36 -16.40 17.79 1.44
CA LEU A 36 -17.23 17.34 2.55
C LEU A 36 -16.62 17.66 3.91
N GLY A 37 -15.30 17.54 4.05
CA GLY A 37 -14.58 17.94 5.27
C GLY A 37 -14.71 19.44 5.58
N GLN A 38 -14.76 20.28 4.54
CA GLN A 38 -14.95 21.74 4.68
C GLN A 38 -16.41 22.13 4.93
N LEU A 39 -17.36 21.45 4.29
CA LEU A 39 -18.79 21.77 4.42
C LEU A 39 -19.41 21.22 5.72
N PHE A 40 -18.94 20.07 6.20
CA PHE A 40 -19.48 19.38 7.38
C PHE A 40 -18.41 19.00 8.42
N PRO A 41 -17.55 19.93 8.87
CA PRO A 41 -16.42 19.62 9.75
C PRO A 41 -16.85 18.97 11.07
N SER A 42 -17.99 19.37 11.63
CA SER A 42 -18.52 18.81 12.88
C SER A 42 -18.91 17.33 12.75
N VAL A 43 -19.46 16.92 11.59
CA VAL A 43 -19.84 15.53 11.32
C VAL A 43 -18.59 14.66 11.25
N PHE A 44 -17.57 15.09 10.50
CA PHE A 44 -16.33 14.33 10.38
C PHE A 44 -15.53 14.30 11.69
N GLN A 45 -15.57 15.37 12.49
CA GLN A 45 -15.00 15.32 13.85
C GLN A 45 -15.74 14.33 14.75
N ALA A 46 -17.07 14.26 14.67
CA ALA A 46 -17.85 13.29 15.45
C ALA A 46 -17.52 11.84 15.03
N VAL A 47 -17.45 11.56 13.72
CA VAL A 47 -17.03 10.26 13.18
C VAL A 47 -15.58 9.93 13.56
N GLY A 48 -14.69 10.93 13.57
CA GLY A 48 -13.30 10.81 14.01
C GLY A 48 -13.17 10.41 15.49
N ARG A 49 -14.08 10.89 16.34
CA ARG A 49 -14.13 10.59 17.79
C ARG A 49 -14.74 9.23 18.13
N LEU A 50 -15.31 8.51 17.15
CA LEU A 50 -15.77 7.13 17.35
C LEU A 50 -14.56 6.19 17.40
N GLU A 51 -13.87 6.19 18.52
CA GLU A 51 -12.68 5.37 18.75
C GLU A 51 -12.82 4.45 19.96
N VAL A 52 -12.20 3.28 19.87
CA VAL A 52 -11.98 2.36 20.99
C VAL A 52 -10.51 2.05 21.05
N ALA A 53 -9.87 2.25 22.21
CA ALA A 53 -8.43 2.08 22.38
C ALA A 53 -7.57 2.88 21.36
N LYS A 54 -7.99 4.12 21.04
CA LYS A 54 -7.40 5.02 20.02
C LYS A 54 -7.53 4.54 18.57
N VAL A 55 -8.29 3.49 18.32
CA VAL A 55 -8.57 2.96 16.99
C VAL A 55 -9.92 3.51 16.53
N ASN A 56 -9.93 4.26 15.43
CA ASN A 56 -11.17 4.77 14.85
C ASN A 56 -12.02 3.63 14.28
N ILE A 57 -13.19 3.40 14.87
CA ILE A 57 -14.08 2.28 14.51
C ILE A 57 -14.58 2.39 13.06
N PRO A 58 -15.12 3.54 12.59
CA PRO A 58 -15.55 3.68 11.20
C PRO A 58 -14.45 3.32 10.19
N VAL A 59 -13.26 3.87 10.36
CA VAL A 59 -12.09 3.57 9.51
C VAL A 59 -11.72 2.10 9.62
N GLY A 60 -11.69 1.53 10.83
CA GLY A 60 -11.35 0.12 11.02
C GLY A 60 -12.33 -0.84 10.38
N VAL A 61 -13.63 -0.57 10.44
CA VAL A 61 -14.65 -1.38 9.74
C VAL A 61 -14.43 -1.31 8.24
N LEU A 62 -14.17 -0.12 7.67
CA LEU A 62 -13.91 0.02 6.24
C LEU A 62 -12.64 -0.73 5.82
N ILE A 63 -11.58 -0.64 6.62
CA ILE A 63 -10.34 -1.40 6.40
C ILE A 63 -10.62 -2.90 6.40
N TRP A 64 -11.43 -3.40 7.33
CA TRP A 64 -11.81 -4.82 7.38
C TRP A 64 -12.61 -5.24 6.13
N VAL A 65 -13.64 -4.47 5.76
CA VAL A 65 -14.45 -4.74 4.55
C VAL A 65 -13.58 -4.72 3.28
N MET A 66 -12.57 -3.86 3.25
CA MET A 66 -11.61 -3.76 2.16
C MET A 66 -10.63 -4.94 2.11
N ILE A 67 -10.01 -5.28 3.24
CA ILE A 67 -8.91 -6.24 3.34
C ILE A 67 -9.41 -7.70 3.27
N ILE A 68 -10.55 -8.02 3.88
CA ILE A 68 -11.02 -9.42 3.99
C ILE A 68 -11.16 -10.10 2.61
N PRO A 69 -11.81 -9.49 1.59
CA PRO A 69 -11.88 -10.07 0.24
C PRO A 69 -10.52 -10.36 -0.38
N MET A 70 -9.51 -9.54 -0.09
CA MET A 70 -8.16 -9.72 -0.61
C MET A 70 -7.45 -10.87 0.12
N LEU A 71 -7.51 -10.89 1.45
CA LEU A 71 -6.92 -11.97 2.27
C LEU A 71 -7.59 -13.33 2.00
N LEU A 72 -8.86 -13.35 1.59
CA LEU A 72 -9.53 -14.59 1.17
C LEU A 72 -8.88 -15.20 -0.07
N ARG A 73 -8.32 -14.37 -0.97
CA ARG A 73 -7.59 -14.84 -2.16
C ARG A 73 -6.19 -15.35 -1.84
N VAL A 74 -5.64 -14.98 -0.68
CA VAL A 74 -4.34 -15.48 -0.22
C VAL A 74 -4.45 -16.98 0.06
N ASP A 75 -3.79 -17.75 -0.79
CA ASP A 75 -3.63 -19.18 -0.61
C ASP A 75 -2.26 -19.49 -0.06
N PHE A 76 -2.18 -19.87 1.21
CA PHE A 76 -0.92 -20.31 1.81
C PHE A 76 -0.37 -21.58 1.15
N ALA A 77 -1.20 -22.38 0.47
CA ALA A 77 -0.71 -23.49 -0.36
C ALA A 77 0.00 -22.99 -1.63
N ALA A 78 -0.37 -21.81 -2.15
CA ALA A 78 0.32 -21.17 -3.28
C ALA A 78 1.72 -20.64 -2.91
N LEU A 79 2.09 -20.60 -1.62
CA LEU A 79 3.48 -20.38 -1.21
C LEU A 79 4.43 -21.48 -1.74
N ALA A 80 3.92 -22.68 -2.05
CA ALA A 80 4.72 -23.71 -2.71
C ALA A 80 5.24 -23.24 -4.09
N GLN A 81 4.52 -22.34 -4.76
CA GLN A 81 4.90 -21.79 -6.06
C GLN A 81 5.94 -20.67 -5.99
N VAL A 82 6.29 -20.18 -4.79
CA VAL A 82 7.36 -19.20 -4.58
C VAL A 82 8.69 -19.68 -5.17
N LYS A 83 8.92 -21.00 -5.16
CA LYS A 83 10.13 -21.61 -5.74
C LYS A 83 10.27 -21.35 -7.24
N ASN A 84 9.16 -21.20 -7.97
CA ASN A 84 9.18 -21.02 -9.43
C ASN A 84 9.64 -19.62 -9.85
N HIS A 85 9.50 -18.62 -8.97
CA HIS A 85 9.84 -17.21 -9.24
C HIS A 85 10.71 -16.62 -8.13
N TRP A 86 11.59 -17.44 -7.54
CA TRP A 86 12.28 -17.11 -6.30
C TRP A 86 13.19 -15.88 -6.43
N ARG A 87 13.77 -15.59 -7.61
CA ARG A 87 14.66 -14.42 -7.77
C ARG A 87 13.83 -13.15 -7.76
N GLY A 88 12.75 -13.10 -8.53
CA GLY A 88 11.81 -11.97 -8.50
C GLY A 88 11.18 -11.75 -7.12
N ILE A 89 10.82 -12.83 -6.42
CA ILE A 89 10.29 -12.73 -5.06
C ILE A 89 11.37 -12.20 -4.11
N GLY A 90 12.59 -12.74 -4.19
CA GLY A 90 13.73 -12.29 -3.39
C GLY A 90 14.03 -10.80 -3.58
N VAL A 91 14.02 -10.30 -4.82
CA VAL A 91 14.18 -8.86 -5.10
C VAL A 91 13.08 -8.04 -4.46
N THR A 92 11.82 -8.45 -4.64
CA THR A 92 10.68 -7.70 -4.10
C THR A 92 10.73 -7.63 -2.57
N LEU A 93 11.04 -8.75 -1.90
CA LEU A 93 11.17 -8.81 -0.45
C LEU A 93 12.35 -7.98 0.06
N PHE A 94 13.51 -8.07 -0.61
CA PHE A 94 14.66 -7.25 -0.27
C PHE A 94 14.31 -5.76 -0.35
N ILE A 95 13.61 -5.35 -1.40
CA ILE A 95 13.18 -3.97 -1.56
C ILE A 95 12.15 -3.58 -0.50
N ASN A 96 11.11 -4.39 -0.28
CA ASN A 96 10.04 -4.05 0.67
C ASN A 96 10.50 -3.99 2.13
N TRP A 97 11.40 -4.89 2.56
CA TRP A 97 11.73 -5.07 3.97
C TRP A 97 13.10 -4.50 4.37
N ALA A 98 14.07 -4.45 3.44
CA ALA A 98 15.41 -3.95 3.72
C ALA A 98 15.70 -2.59 3.10
N VAL A 99 15.28 -2.33 1.86
CA VAL A 99 15.60 -1.04 1.20
C VAL A 99 14.57 0.02 1.53
N LYS A 100 13.28 -0.25 1.29
CA LYS A 100 12.21 0.76 1.32
C LYS A 100 12.05 1.44 2.69
N PRO A 101 11.97 0.73 3.83
CA PRO A 101 11.76 1.35 5.13
C PRO A 101 12.99 2.17 5.57
N PHE A 102 14.19 1.62 5.36
CA PHE A 102 15.45 2.25 5.77
C PHE A 102 15.83 3.44 4.89
N SER A 103 15.65 3.32 3.57
CA SER A 103 15.82 4.44 2.65
C SER A 103 14.82 5.56 2.97
N MET A 104 13.59 5.24 3.38
CA MET A 104 12.65 6.27 3.82
C MET A 104 13.09 6.95 5.10
N ALA A 105 13.53 6.19 6.11
CA ALA A 105 14.01 6.78 7.35
C ALA A 105 15.17 7.75 7.07
N PHE A 106 16.09 7.38 6.17
CA PHE A 106 17.17 8.25 5.71
C PHE A 106 16.64 9.48 4.94
N LEU A 107 15.73 9.31 3.98
CA LEU A 107 15.16 10.42 3.21
C LEU A 107 14.32 11.35 4.09
N ALA A 108 13.59 10.82 5.06
CA ALA A 108 12.83 11.58 6.04
C ALA A 108 13.78 12.40 6.92
N TRP A 109 14.85 11.80 7.44
CA TRP A 109 15.88 12.54 8.17
C TRP A 109 16.50 13.65 7.31
N LEU A 110 16.91 13.33 6.08
CA LEU A 110 17.56 14.29 5.18
C LEU A 110 16.63 15.44 4.81
N PHE A 111 15.43 15.16 4.29
CA PHE A 111 14.55 16.20 3.79
C PHE A 111 13.78 16.91 4.90
N VAL A 112 13.25 16.19 5.90
CA VAL A 112 12.45 16.81 6.98
C VAL A 112 13.34 17.50 8.01
N ARG A 113 14.43 16.86 8.46
CA ARG A 113 15.27 17.39 9.55
C ARG A 113 16.50 18.19 9.11
N GLN A 114 16.91 18.11 7.84
CA GLN A 114 18.03 18.92 7.33
C GLN A 114 17.55 19.95 6.32
N VAL A 115 17.07 19.50 5.15
CA VAL A 115 16.81 20.40 4.01
C VAL A 115 15.64 21.35 4.28
N PHE A 116 14.53 20.85 4.84
CA PHE A 116 13.31 21.62 5.05
C PHE A 116 13.03 21.97 6.51
N ALA A 117 13.94 21.66 7.44
CA ALA A 117 13.71 21.84 8.88
C ALA A 117 13.35 23.29 9.26
N GLY A 118 13.97 24.28 8.61
CA GLY A 118 13.68 25.70 8.85
C GLY A 118 12.37 26.19 8.23
N SER A 119 11.76 25.41 7.32
CA SER A 119 10.51 25.76 6.64
C SER A 119 9.30 24.93 7.08
N LEU A 120 9.55 23.86 7.84
CA LEU A 120 8.52 23.00 8.41
C LEU A 120 8.23 23.39 9.87
N PRO A 121 7.00 23.17 10.37
CA PRO A 121 6.68 23.35 11.77
C PRO A 121 7.60 22.51 12.67
N ALA A 122 8.38 23.17 13.53
CA ALA A 122 9.41 22.54 14.35
C ALA A 122 8.85 21.48 15.31
N ASP A 123 7.61 21.68 15.78
CA ASP A 123 6.86 20.78 16.66
C ASP A 123 6.37 19.51 15.95
N GLN A 124 6.34 19.49 14.62
CA GLN A 124 5.80 18.37 13.84
C GLN A 124 6.86 17.57 13.08
N LEU A 125 8.14 17.97 13.11
CA LEU A 125 9.21 17.27 12.38
C LEU A 125 9.25 15.78 12.67
N ASP A 126 9.19 15.40 13.96
CA ASP A 126 9.18 14.01 14.40
C ASP A 126 7.93 13.27 13.90
N SER A 127 6.78 13.94 13.91
CA SER A 127 5.53 13.37 13.43
C SER A 127 5.58 13.13 11.91
N TYR A 128 6.10 14.08 11.12
CA TYR A 128 6.29 13.90 9.68
C TYR A 128 7.23 12.74 9.37
N VAL A 129 8.36 12.64 10.09
CA VAL A 129 9.32 11.53 9.94
C VAL A 129 8.63 10.19 10.28
N ALA A 130 7.88 10.13 11.38
CA ALA A 130 7.15 8.93 11.75
C ALA A 130 6.12 8.51 10.70
N GLY A 131 5.36 9.46 10.15
CA GLY A 131 4.39 9.19 9.08
C GLY A 131 5.05 8.64 7.81
N LEU A 132 6.18 9.21 7.39
CA LEU A 132 6.94 8.70 6.25
C LEU A 132 7.46 7.27 6.49
N ILE A 133 7.96 6.98 7.69
CA ILE A 133 8.42 5.63 8.07
C ILE A 133 7.25 4.63 8.06
N LEU A 134 6.11 5.00 8.66
CA LEU A 134 4.90 4.17 8.67
C LEU A 134 4.40 3.86 7.26
N LEU A 135 4.38 4.87 6.38
CA LEU A 135 4.02 4.71 4.98
C LEU A 135 4.95 3.71 4.28
N ALA A 136 6.27 3.87 4.44
CA ALA A 136 7.25 3.03 3.77
C ALA A 136 7.31 1.59 4.32
N ALA A 137 7.05 1.39 5.61
CA ALA A 137 7.09 0.07 6.25
C ALA A 137 5.92 -0.84 5.84
N ALA A 138 4.83 -0.28 5.30
CA ALA A 138 3.63 -1.01 4.94
C ALA A 138 3.66 -1.40 3.44
N PRO A 139 3.87 -2.67 3.06
CA PRO A 139 3.84 -3.09 1.66
C PRO A 139 2.40 -3.13 1.12
N CYS A 140 2.18 -2.60 -0.09
CA CYS A 140 0.85 -2.61 -0.71
C CYS A 140 0.38 -4.02 -1.07
N THR A 141 -0.92 -4.24 -0.96
CA THR A 141 -1.53 -5.58 -1.06
C THR A 141 -2.64 -5.64 -2.12
N ALA A 142 -3.46 -4.59 -2.22
CA ALA A 142 -4.60 -4.55 -3.14
C ALA A 142 -4.24 -3.95 -4.51
N MET A 143 -3.65 -2.75 -4.53
CA MET A 143 -3.43 -1.99 -5.77
C MET A 143 -2.39 -2.64 -6.68
N VAL A 144 -1.53 -3.50 -6.12
CA VAL A 144 -0.51 -4.24 -6.87
C VAL A 144 -1.07 -5.17 -7.94
N PHE A 145 -2.30 -5.67 -7.80
CA PHE A 145 -2.95 -6.44 -8.87
C PHE A 145 -3.31 -5.57 -10.08
N VAL A 146 -3.66 -4.30 -9.85
CA VAL A 146 -3.91 -3.33 -10.93
C VAL A 146 -2.59 -3.01 -11.64
N TRP A 147 -1.53 -2.74 -10.88
CA TRP A 147 -0.18 -2.49 -11.40
C TRP A 147 0.35 -3.66 -12.23
N SER A 148 0.20 -4.87 -11.71
CA SER A 148 0.55 -6.10 -12.42
C SER A 148 -0.23 -6.22 -13.73
N ARG A 149 -1.55 -6.03 -13.70
CA ARG A 149 -2.39 -6.10 -14.92
C ARG A 149 -2.01 -5.06 -15.97
N LEU A 150 -1.76 -3.80 -15.56
CA LEU A 150 -1.36 -2.73 -16.48
C LEU A 150 0.01 -2.96 -17.14
N THR A 151 0.83 -3.85 -16.58
CA THR A 151 2.13 -4.23 -17.14
C THR A 151 2.15 -5.61 -17.80
N GLY A 152 1.00 -6.29 -17.87
CA GLY A 152 0.93 -7.68 -18.34
C GLY A 152 1.71 -8.65 -17.45
N GLY A 153 1.78 -8.36 -16.15
CA GLY A 153 2.48 -9.14 -15.15
C GLY A 153 1.87 -10.52 -14.92
N ASP A 154 2.69 -11.44 -14.44
CA ASP A 154 2.27 -12.80 -14.13
C ASP A 154 1.36 -12.83 -12.89
N PRO A 155 0.12 -13.36 -13.01
CA PRO A 155 -0.86 -13.33 -11.93
C PRO A 155 -0.48 -14.27 -10.77
N VAL A 156 0.23 -15.38 -11.06
CA VAL A 156 0.67 -16.33 -10.05
C VAL A 156 1.78 -15.71 -9.21
N PHE A 157 2.77 -15.11 -9.85
CA PHE A 157 3.81 -14.35 -9.17
C PHE A 157 3.22 -13.27 -8.26
N THR A 158 2.30 -12.46 -8.81
CA THR A 158 1.68 -11.36 -8.07
C THR A 158 0.93 -11.87 -6.84
N LEU A 159 0.14 -12.94 -7.00
CA LEU A 159 -0.59 -13.55 -5.89
C LEU A 159 0.34 -14.13 -4.83
N SER A 160 1.36 -14.89 -5.23
CA SER A 160 2.35 -15.47 -4.31
C SER A 160 3.14 -14.39 -3.57
N GLN A 161 3.49 -13.29 -4.24
CA GLN A 161 4.21 -12.17 -3.64
C GLN A 161 3.35 -11.44 -2.60
N VAL A 162 2.07 -11.17 -2.91
CA VAL A 162 1.13 -10.55 -1.95
C VAL A 162 0.96 -11.44 -0.73
N ALA A 163 0.70 -12.74 -0.94
CA ALA A 163 0.56 -13.71 0.15
C ALA A 163 1.78 -13.73 1.09
N LEU A 164 2.99 -13.68 0.51
CA LEU A 164 4.23 -13.70 1.27
C LEU A 164 4.49 -12.38 1.99
N ASN A 165 4.22 -11.23 1.35
CA ASN A 165 4.31 -9.92 1.98
C ASN A 165 3.34 -9.79 3.16
N ASP A 166 2.09 -10.22 3.00
CA ASP A 166 1.09 -10.22 4.08
C ASP A 166 1.54 -11.06 5.26
N ALA A 167 2.07 -12.26 4.98
CA ALA A 167 2.57 -13.16 6.02
C ALA A 167 3.76 -12.54 6.79
N ILE A 168 4.72 -11.95 6.08
CA ILE A 168 5.88 -11.29 6.70
C ILE A 168 5.42 -10.06 7.49
N MET A 169 4.45 -9.31 6.98
CA MET A 169 3.93 -8.09 7.61
C MET A 169 3.40 -8.32 9.02
N VAL A 170 2.76 -9.48 9.29
CA VAL A 170 2.29 -9.86 10.64
C VAL A 170 3.41 -9.77 11.69
N PHE A 171 4.63 -10.15 11.32
CA PHE A 171 5.75 -10.26 12.26
C PHE A 171 6.78 -9.15 12.11
N ALA A 172 6.96 -8.60 10.90
CA ALA A 172 8.04 -7.66 10.59
C ALA A 172 7.60 -6.19 10.72
N PHE A 173 6.33 -5.87 10.51
CA PHE A 173 5.86 -4.47 10.50
C PHE A 173 6.13 -3.74 11.82
N ALA A 174 5.61 -4.26 12.94
CA ALA A 174 5.80 -3.60 14.24
C ALA A 174 7.28 -3.52 14.67
N PRO A 175 8.11 -4.58 14.56
CA PRO A 175 9.52 -4.48 14.90
C PRO A 175 10.31 -3.50 14.03
N ILE A 176 10.09 -3.48 12.72
CA ILE A 176 10.79 -2.54 11.82
C ILE A 176 10.38 -1.11 12.11
N VAL A 177 9.08 -0.84 12.27
CA VAL A 177 8.59 0.50 12.64
C VAL A 177 9.17 0.92 13.99
N GLY A 178 9.10 0.05 15.01
CA GLY A 178 9.65 0.33 16.33
C GLY A 178 11.15 0.62 16.30
N LEU A 179 11.92 -0.16 15.53
CA LEU A 179 13.34 0.07 15.33
C LEU A 179 13.62 1.43 14.67
N LEU A 180 12.96 1.72 13.54
CA LEU A 180 13.22 2.94 12.77
C LEU A 180 12.77 4.21 13.49
N LEU A 181 11.65 4.15 14.23
CA LEU A 181 11.21 5.25 15.09
C LEU A 181 12.18 5.45 16.26
N GLY A 182 12.66 4.35 16.88
CA GLY A 182 13.67 4.41 17.93
C GLY A 182 14.99 5.01 17.46
N LEU A 183 15.48 4.63 16.27
CA LEU A 183 16.66 5.22 15.63
C LEU A 183 16.48 6.71 15.31
N SER A 184 15.24 7.15 15.11
CA SER A 184 14.88 8.55 14.88
C SER A 184 14.67 9.34 16.18
N ALA A 185 14.95 8.74 17.34
CA ALA A 185 14.69 9.27 18.68
C ALA A 185 13.22 9.63 18.94
N ILE A 186 12.29 8.93 18.28
CA ILE A 186 10.84 9.12 18.45
C ILE A 186 10.34 8.05 19.44
N THR A 187 9.62 8.48 20.48
CA THR A 187 9.06 7.57 21.48
C THR A 187 8.04 6.63 20.84
N VAL A 188 8.27 5.31 20.97
CA VAL A 188 7.40 4.28 20.38
C VAL A 188 6.29 3.91 21.36
N PRO A 189 5.00 4.16 21.04
CA PRO A 189 3.89 3.70 21.88
C PRO A 189 3.60 2.23 21.58
N TRP A 190 4.37 1.33 22.20
CA TRP A 190 4.29 -0.12 21.94
C TRP A 190 2.90 -0.70 22.14
N ASP A 191 2.18 -0.29 23.19
CA ASP A 191 0.83 -0.77 23.45
C ASP A 191 -0.12 -0.45 22.28
N THR A 192 -0.06 0.78 21.77
CA THR A 192 -0.90 1.23 20.65
C THR A 192 -0.44 0.63 19.33
N LEU A 193 0.87 0.46 19.11
CA LEU A 193 1.42 -0.18 17.91
C LEU A 193 1.01 -1.65 17.83
N ILE A 194 1.17 -2.40 18.93
CA ILE A 194 0.79 -3.82 19.02
C ILE A 194 -0.72 -3.97 18.86
N THR A 195 -1.51 -3.11 19.53
CA THR A 195 -2.98 -3.11 19.38
C THR A 195 -3.38 -2.85 17.93
N SER A 196 -2.73 -1.89 17.25
CA SER A 196 -3.00 -1.58 15.84
C SER A 196 -2.64 -2.76 14.93
N VAL A 197 -1.50 -3.42 15.14
CA VAL A 197 -1.13 -4.62 14.38
C VAL A 197 -2.11 -5.77 14.63
N ALA A 198 -2.49 -6.00 15.88
CA ALA A 198 -3.45 -7.03 16.23
C ALA A 198 -4.81 -6.79 15.52
N LEU A 199 -5.30 -5.55 15.55
CA LEU A 199 -6.62 -5.20 15.02
C LEU A 199 -6.66 -5.06 13.50
N TYR A 200 -5.64 -4.49 12.87
CA TYR A 200 -5.63 -4.21 11.44
C TYR A 200 -4.94 -5.28 10.60
N ILE A 201 -4.15 -6.18 11.21
CA ILE A 201 -3.41 -7.23 10.50
C ILE A 201 -3.81 -8.61 11.02
N VAL A 202 -3.54 -8.92 12.29
CA VAL A 202 -3.68 -10.29 12.82
C VAL A 202 -5.12 -10.78 12.78
N LEU A 203 -6.06 -10.00 13.33
CA LEU A 203 -7.47 -10.38 13.39
C LEU A 203 -8.11 -10.53 11.99
N PRO A 204 -7.93 -9.59 11.03
CA PRO A 204 -8.39 -9.77 9.65
C PRO A 204 -7.82 -11.03 8.98
N VAL A 205 -6.53 -11.34 9.18
CA VAL A 205 -5.91 -12.56 8.64
C VAL A 205 -6.56 -13.80 9.20
N ILE A 206 -6.74 -13.90 10.53
CA ILE A 206 -7.40 -15.05 11.16
C ILE A 206 -8.83 -15.20 10.61
N PHE A 207 -9.60 -14.11 10.58
CA PHE A 207 -10.98 -14.12 10.11
C PHE A 207 -11.07 -14.56 8.64
N ALA A 208 -10.24 -13.97 7.77
CA ALA A 208 -10.20 -14.31 6.35
C ALA A 208 -9.81 -15.78 6.13
N GLN A 209 -8.83 -16.32 6.86
CA GLN A 209 -8.42 -17.71 6.69
C GLN A 209 -9.48 -18.71 7.18
N VAL A 210 -10.17 -18.41 8.28
CA VAL A 210 -11.31 -19.21 8.75
C VAL A 210 -12.43 -19.21 7.71
N LEU A 211 -12.80 -18.02 7.21
CA LEU A 211 -13.85 -17.87 6.21
C LEU A 211 -13.47 -18.52 4.87
N ARG A 212 -12.20 -18.42 4.43
CA ARG A 212 -11.68 -19.11 3.24
C ARG A 212 -11.87 -20.62 3.35
N LYS A 213 -11.46 -21.21 4.48
CA LYS A 213 -11.59 -22.64 4.75
C LYS A 213 -13.05 -23.08 4.70
N GLN A 214 -13.97 -22.26 5.20
CA GLN A 214 -15.41 -22.56 5.14
C GLN A 214 -15.95 -22.49 3.70
N LEU A 215 -15.61 -21.45 2.94
CA LEU A 215 -16.06 -21.29 1.55
C LEU A 215 -15.52 -22.40 0.64
N LEU A 216 -14.29 -22.83 0.84
CA LEU A 216 -13.67 -23.91 0.06
C LEU A 216 -14.28 -25.30 0.33
N LYS A 217 -14.98 -25.50 1.46
CA LYS A 217 -15.77 -26.74 1.66
C LYS A 217 -16.86 -26.90 0.60
N GLY A 218 -17.35 -25.80 0.03
CA GLY A 218 -18.29 -25.80 -1.10
C GLY A 218 -17.65 -25.99 -2.47
N GLY A 219 -16.32 -26.20 -2.52
CA GLY A 219 -15.53 -26.35 -3.75
C GLY A 219 -15.08 -25.02 -4.38
N PRO A 220 -14.13 -25.07 -5.35
CA PRO A 220 -13.55 -23.88 -5.97
C PRO A 220 -14.59 -22.96 -6.63
N ALA A 221 -15.63 -23.52 -7.25
CA ALA A 221 -16.69 -22.74 -7.89
C ALA A 221 -17.58 -21.98 -6.89
N ALA A 222 -17.76 -22.49 -5.66
CA ALA A 222 -18.47 -21.76 -4.61
C ALA A 222 -17.61 -20.60 -4.09
N PHE A 223 -16.31 -20.83 -3.93
CA PHE A 223 -15.35 -19.80 -3.55
C PHE A 223 -15.30 -18.66 -4.57
N GLU A 224 -15.15 -18.97 -5.87
CA GLU A 224 -15.13 -17.94 -6.93
C GLU A 224 -16.43 -17.13 -7.00
N ARG A 225 -17.60 -17.77 -6.84
CA ARG A 225 -18.89 -17.06 -6.76
C ARG A 225 -18.95 -16.12 -5.56
N ALA A 226 -18.44 -16.54 -4.41
CA ALA A 226 -18.35 -15.68 -3.23
C ALA A 226 -17.41 -14.49 -3.50
N MET A 227 -16.24 -14.73 -4.10
CA MET A 227 -15.27 -13.69 -4.46
C MET A 227 -15.87 -12.64 -5.41
N HIS A 228 -16.65 -13.07 -6.40
CA HIS A 228 -17.33 -12.16 -7.32
C HIS A 228 -18.39 -11.29 -6.61
N ARG A 229 -19.04 -11.79 -5.56
CA ARG A 229 -20.03 -11.02 -4.79
C ARG A 229 -19.40 -10.03 -3.82
N ILE A 230 -18.29 -10.40 -3.18
CA ILE A 230 -17.65 -9.55 -2.16
C ILE A 230 -16.65 -8.54 -2.75
N GLY A 231 -16.11 -8.81 -3.95
CA GLY A 231 -15.13 -7.94 -4.61
C GLY A 231 -15.57 -6.47 -4.73
N PRO A 232 -16.80 -6.16 -5.20
CA PRO A 232 -17.29 -4.78 -5.28
C PRO A 232 -17.33 -4.04 -3.93
N TRP A 233 -17.58 -4.75 -2.83
CA TRP A 233 -17.59 -4.16 -1.49
C TRP A 233 -16.20 -3.71 -1.04
N SER A 234 -15.14 -4.43 -1.44
CA SER A 234 -13.77 -4.02 -1.17
C SER A 234 -13.44 -2.70 -1.85
N ILE A 235 -13.83 -2.56 -3.13
CA ILE A 235 -13.62 -1.32 -3.91
C ILE A 235 -14.44 -0.16 -3.32
N ALA A 236 -15.70 -0.40 -2.94
CA ALA A 236 -16.54 0.62 -2.31
C ALA A 236 -15.94 1.08 -0.96
N ALA A 237 -15.46 0.15 -0.14
CA ALA A 237 -14.83 0.46 1.15
C ALA A 237 -13.50 1.22 0.97
N LEU A 238 -12.70 0.86 -0.04
CA LEU A 238 -11.49 1.59 -0.44
C LEU A 238 -11.81 3.06 -0.77
N LEU A 239 -12.77 3.30 -1.68
CA LEU A 239 -13.15 4.64 -2.10
C LEU A 239 -13.76 5.46 -0.96
N LEU A 240 -14.58 4.83 -0.11
CA LEU A 240 -15.16 5.48 1.06
C LEU A 240 -14.09 5.81 2.10
N THR A 241 -13.10 4.93 2.30
CA THR A 241 -11.94 5.21 3.17
C THR A 241 -11.18 6.41 2.64
N LEU A 242 -10.88 6.46 1.33
CA LEU A 242 -10.22 7.62 0.72
C LEU A 242 -10.99 8.92 0.97
N VAL A 243 -12.30 8.95 0.69
CA VAL A 243 -13.15 10.12 0.96
C VAL A 243 -13.07 10.52 2.43
N LEU A 244 -13.15 9.55 3.35
CA LEU A 244 -13.11 9.80 4.78
C LEU A 244 -11.75 10.36 5.24
N LEU A 245 -10.65 9.80 4.74
CA LEU A 245 -9.29 10.26 5.06
C LEU A 245 -9.05 11.69 4.55
N PHE A 246 -9.47 12.00 3.33
CA PHE A 246 -9.37 13.35 2.77
C PHE A 246 -10.33 14.33 3.43
N ALA A 247 -11.48 13.88 3.94
CA ALA A 247 -12.37 14.70 4.74
C ALA A 247 -11.76 15.03 6.10
N PHE A 248 -11.10 14.08 6.77
CA PHE A 248 -10.40 14.34 8.02
C PHE A 248 -9.21 15.29 7.85
N GLN A 249 -8.49 15.21 6.72
CA GLN A 249 -7.33 16.06 6.44
C GLN A 249 -7.63 17.28 5.57
N GLY A 250 -8.88 17.52 5.21
CA GLY A 250 -9.23 18.54 4.21
C GLY A 250 -8.76 19.95 4.58
N GLU A 251 -8.82 20.30 5.87
CA GLU A 251 -8.32 21.59 6.36
C GLU A 251 -6.79 21.69 6.32
N ALA A 252 -6.08 20.65 6.74
CA ALA A 252 -4.62 20.61 6.70
C ALA A 252 -4.11 20.72 5.24
N ILE A 253 -4.77 20.04 4.31
CA ILE A 253 -4.40 20.04 2.89
C ILE A 253 -4.52 21.44 2.27
N ILE A 254 -5.59 22.17 2.60
CA ILE A 254 -5.81 23.53 2.06
C ILE A 254 -4.86 24.53 2.72
N ARG A 255 -4.64 24.43 4.04
CA ARG A 255 -3.83 25.41 4.78
C ARG A 255 -2.32 25.23 4.59
N GLN A 256 -1.85 24.02 4.29
CA GLN A 256 -0.42 23.70 4.27
C GLN A 256 0.08 23.11 2.93
N PRO A 257 -0.17 23.76 1.78
CA PRO A 257 0.24 23.22 0.47
C PRO A 257 1.76 23.11 0.33
N LEU A 258 2.52 24.02 0.96
CA LEU A 258 3.98 23.99 0.92
C LEU A 258 4.55 22.78 1.69
N VAL A 259 3.95 22.44 2.84
CA VAL A 259 4.33 21.24 3.61
C VAL A 259 4.08 19.99 2.77
N ILE A 260 2.93 19.91 2.09
CA ILE A 260 2.61 18.80 1.18
C ILE A 260 3.67 18.68 0.08
N ALA A 261 4.04 19.79 -0.55
CA ALA A 261 5.07 19.80 -1.59
C ALA A 261 6.43 19.33 -1.05
N MET A 262 6.82 19.74 0.15
CA MET A 262 8.06 19.31 0.80
C MET A 262 8.05 17.82 1.14
N LEU A 263 6.95 17.29 1.67
CA LEU A 263 6.79 15.86 1.97
C LEU A 263 6.69 15.00 0.69
N ALA A 264 6.19 15.56 -0.40
CA ALA A 264 6.14 14.89 -1.70
C ALA A 264 7.53 14.57 -2.26
N VAL A 265 8.55 15.39 -1.96
CA VAL A 265 9.91 15.19 -2.46
C VAL A 265 10.51 13.84 -2.02
N PRO A 266 10.63 13.51 -0.72
CA PRO A 266 11.18 12.22 -0.31
C PRO A 266 10.31 11.04 -0.79
N ILE A 267 8.98 11.18 -0.84
CA ILE A 267 8.07 10.14 -1.35
C ILE A 267 8.35 9.85 -2.84
N LEU A 268 8.45 10.90 -3.65
CA LEU A 268 8.73 10.78 -5.09
C LEU A 268 10.09 10.12 -5.35
N ILE A 269 11.12 10.58 -4.65
CA ILE A 269 12.47 9.99 -4.73
C ILE A 269 12.40 8.52 -4.36
N GLN A 270 11.69 8.17 -3.29
CA GLN A 270 11.58 6.80 -2.83
C GLN A 270 10.89 5.90 -3.87
N VAL A 271 9.76 6.33 -4.44
CA VAL A 271 9.02 5.53 -5.43
C VAL A 271 9.91 5.26 -6.65
N VAL A 272 10.60 6.28 -7.16
CA VAL A 272 11.51 6.13 -8.31
C VAL A 272 12.71 5.25 -7.96
N LEU A 273 13.32 5.44 -6.79
CA LEU A 273 14.47 4.66 -6.34
C LEU A 273 14.11 3.18 -6.18
N ASN A 274 13.02 2.87 -5.48
CA ASN A 274 12.62 1.49 -5.22
C ASN A 274 12.18 0.78 -6.49
N SER A 275 11.35 1.41 -7.32
CA SER A 275 10.91 0.80 -8.58
C SER A 275 12.08 0.62 -9.55
N GLY A 276 12.94 1.63 -9.69
CA GLY A 276 14.13 1.57 -10.55
C GLY A 276 15.13 0.49 -10.09
N LEU A 277 15.44 0.47 -8.79
CA LEU A 277 16.35 -0.53 -8.22
C LEU A 277 15.79 -1.95 -8.34
N ALA A 278 14.51 -2.15 -8.02
CA ALA A 278 13.85 -3.44 -8.16
C ALA A 278 13.84 -3.92 -9.62
N TYR A 279 13.48 -3.04 -10.56
CA TYR A 279 13.45 -3.38 -11.99
C TYR A 279 14.85 -3.75 -12.52
N TRP A 280 15.85 -2.98 -12.12
CA TRP A 280 17.25 -3.25 -12.47
C TRP A 280 17.79 -4.54 -11.85
N LEU A 281 17.50 -4.82 -10.58
CA LEU A 281 17.91 -6.06 -9.90
C LEU A 281 17.27 -7.29 -10.56
N ASN A 282 15.98 -7.23 -10.89
CA ASN A 282 15.31 -8.30 -11.62
C ASN A 282 16.00 -8.58 -12.95
N ARG A 283 16.37 -7.53 -13.70
CA ARG A 283 17.10 -7.70 -14.96
C ARG A 283 18.44 -8.37 -14.74
N LYS A 284 19.22 -7.92 -13.75
CA LYS A 284 20.53 -8.51 -13.41
C LYS A 284 20.44 -9.97 -13.01
N LEU A 285 19.34 -10.38 -12.38
CA LEU A 285 19.08 -11.78 -12.01
C LEU A 285 18.46 -12.62 -13.14
N GLY A 286 18.26 -12.02 -14.31
CA GLY A 286 17.73 -12.68 -15.51
C GLY A 286 16.24 -13.03 -15.41
N GLU A 287 15.47 -12.27 -14.62
CA GLU A 287 14.03 -12.48 -14.51
C GLU A 287 13.28 -11.97 -15.74
N LYS A 288 12.18 -12.62 -16.09
CA LYS A 288 11.33 -12.21 -17.22
C LYS A 288 10.68 -10.86 -16.95
N HIS A 289 10.44 -10.07 -17.98
CA HIS A 289 9.78 -8.77 -17.88
C HIS A 289 8.40 -8.85 -17.17
N SER A 290 7.65 -9.92 -17.42
CA SER A 290 6.35 -10.21 -16.78
C SER A 290 6.44 -10.49 -15.27
N ILE A 291 7.63 -10.75 -14.74
CA ILE A 291 7.91 -10.91 -13.30
C ILE A 291 8.54 -9.62 -12.74
N ALA A 292 9.46 -9.02 -13.49
CA ALA A 292 10.18 -7.83 -13.11
C ALA A 292 9.28 -6.60 -12.94
N CYS A 293 8.29 -6.42 -13.81
CA CYS A 293 7.35 -5.31 -13.71
C CYS A 293 6.50 -5.37 -12.43
N PRO A 294 5.76 -6.46 -12.14
CA PRO A 294 5.04 -6.55 -10.89
C PRO A 294 6.00 -6.54 -9.68
N SER A 295 7.18 -7.15 -9.76
CA SER A 295 8.19 -7.06 -8.69
C SER A 295 8.58 -5.61 -8.37
N ALA A 296 8.86 -4.80 -9.40
CA ALA A 296 9.23 -3.41 -9.22
C ALA A 296 8.09 -2.55 -8.65
N LEU A 297 6.88 -2.76 -9.15
CA LEU A 297 5.71 -2.01 -8.70
C LEU A 297 5.30 -2.41 -7.28
N ILE A 298 5.33 -3.70 -6.94
CA ILE A 298 5.10 -4.18 -5.56
C ILE A 298 6.20 -3.66 -4.63
N GLY A 299 7.45 -3.66 -5.10
CA GLY A 299 8.61 -3.12 -4.39
C GLY A 299 8.43 -1.66 -3.97
N ALA A 300 7.87 -0.84 -4.86
CA ALA A 300 7.69 0.59 -4.66
C ALA A 300 6.37 0.98 -3.96
N SER A 301 5.31 0.17 -4.10
CA SER A 301 3.98 0.53 -3.60
C SER A 301 3.88 0.48 -2.07
N ASN A 302 3.02 1.32 -1.50
CA ASN A 302 2.73 1.38 -0.07
C ASN A 302 1.27 1.03 0.24
N PHE A 303 1.05 0.52 1.45
CA PHE A 303 -0.29 0.27 1.98
C PHE A 303 -0.77 1.46 2.79
N PHE A 304 -1.33 2.44 2.10
CA PHE A 304 -1.66 3.72 2.70
C PHE A 304 -2.76 3.63 3.75
N GLU A 305 -3.76 2.76 3.60
CA GLU A 305 -4.89 2.64 4.53
C GLU A 305 -4.42 2.18 5.90
N LEU A 306 -3.57 1.15 5.92
CA LEU A 306 -2.93 0.67 7.14
C LEU A 306 -1.99 1.75 7.72
N ALA A 307 -1.20 2.41 6.88
CA ALA A 307 -0.26 3.44 7.34
C ALA A 307 -0.98 4.64 7.97
N VAL A 308 -2.03 5.14 7.33
CA VAL A 308 -2.86 6.23 7.84
C VAL A 308 -3.57 5.81 9.13
N ALA A 309 -4.15 4.60 9.16
CA ALA A 309 -4.78 4.09 10.38
C ALA A 309 -3.79 3.97 11.55
N ALA A 310 -2.60 3.45 11.31
CA ALA A 310 -1.54 3.37 12.32
C ALA A 310 -1.08 4.78 12.75
N ALA A 311 -0.89 5.71 11.81
CA ALA A 311 -0.49 7.08 12.10
C ALA A 311 -1.53 7.81 12.97
N ILE A 312 -2.81 7.66 12.66
CA ILE A 312 -3.91 8.23 13.44
C ILE A 312 -3.96 7.60 14.83
N SER A 313 -3.87 6.27 14.95
CA SER A 313 -3.88 5.61 16.27
C SER A 313 -2.72 6.06 17.16
N LEU A 314 -1.53 6.24 16.59
CA LEU A 314 -0.30 6.55 17.34
C LEU A 314 -0.16 8.05 17.65
N PHE A 315 -0.48 8.92 16.69
CA PHE A 315 -0.18 10.35 16.75
C PHE A 315 -1.42 11.25 16.68
N GLY A 316 -2.59 10.70 16.35
CA GLY A 316 -3.85 11.43 16.24
C GLY A 316 -4.11 12.02 14.84
N PHE A 317 -5.35 12.49 14.63
CA PHE A 317 -5.82 12.99 13.33
C PHE A 317 -5.09 14.24 12.85
N HIS A 318 -4.80 15.19 13.73
CA HIS A 318 -4.18 16.47 13.36
C HIS A 318 -2.65 16.41 13.31
N SER A 319 -2.07 15.21 13.37
CA SER A 319 -0.63 15.03 13.41
C SER A 319 0.01 15.12 12.02
N GLY A 320 1.28 15.54 12.01
CA GLY A 320 2.11 15.49 10.81
C GLY A 320 2.24 14.08 10.24
N ALA A 321 2.18 13.05 11.07
CA ALA A 321 2.22 11.64 10.66
C ALA A 321 1.01 11.27 9.80
N ALA A 322 -0.19 11.66 10.23
CA ALA A 322 -1.42 11.42 9.48
C ALA A 322 -1.43 12.23 8.16
N LEU A 323 -0.93 13.47 8.17
CA LEU A 323 -0.78 14.25 6.94
C LEU A 323 0.21 13.58 5.95
N ALA A 324 1.41 13.19 6.42
CA ALA A 324 2.44 12.59 5.57
C ALA A 324 1.98 11.30 4.88
N THR A 325 1.20 10.46 5.57
CA THR A 325 0.64 9.23 5.01
C THR A 325 -0.42 9.51 3.94
N VAL A 326 -1.25 10.55 4.11
CA VAL A 326 -2.22 11.00 3.09
C VAL A 326 -1.52 11.64 1.88
N VAL A 327 -0.46 12.41 2.10
CA VAL A 327 0.39 12.93 1.01
C VAL A 327 1.01 11.79 0.20
N GLY A 328 1.36 10.69 0.86
CA GLY A 328 1.73 9.42 0.22
C GLY A 328 0.77 9.05 -0.91
N VAL A 329 -0.53 9.00 -0.63
CA VAL A 329 -1.56 8.63 -1.61
C VAL A 329 -1.62 9.61 -2.79
N LEU A 330 -1.54 10.91 -2.49
CA LEU A 330 -1.60 11.97 -3.51
C LEU A 330 -0.47 11.85 -4.54
N ILE A 331 0.73 11.47 -4.07
CA ILE A 331 1.94 11.43 -4.89
C ILE A 331 2.17 10.04 -5.50
N GLU A 332 1.88 8.98 -4.76
CA GLU A 332 2.20 7.62 -5.17
C GLU A 332 1.41 7.19 -6.40
N VAL A 333 0.09 7.38 -6.43
CA VAL A 333 -0.76 6.94 -7.55
C VAL A 333 -0.30 7.49 -8.91
N PRO A 334 -0.10 8.82 -9.10
CA PRO A 334 0.34 9.34 -10.39
C PRO A 334 1.76 8.88 -10.76
N ILE A 335 2.67 8.77 -9.80
CA ILE A 335 4.05 8.33 -10.06
C ILE A 335 4.09 6.84 -10.40
N MET A 336 3.30 6.02 -9.74
CA MET A 336 3.18 4.59 -10.05
C MET A 336 2.67 4.36 -11.48
N LEU A 337 1.70 5.16 -11.94
CA LEU A 337 1.25 5.12 -13.34
C LEU A 337 2.34 5.57 -14.32
N ALA A 338 3.16 6.56 -13.94
CA ALA A 338 4.32 6.94 -14.73
C ALA A 338 5.35 5.81 -14.81
N VAL A 339 5.63 5.11 -13.69
CA VAL A 339 6.50 3.94 -13.65
C VAL A 339 5.95 2.82 -14.55
N VAL A 340 4.65 2.52 -14.48
CA VAL A 340 3.97 1.56 -15.39
C VAL A 340 4.25 1.90 -16.85
N LYS A 341 4.11 3.18 -17.24
CA LYS A 341 4.41 3.63 -18.61
C LYS A 341 5.88 3.40 -18.97
N VAL A 342 6.80 3.70 -18.06
CA VAL A 342 8.25 3.52 -18.28
C VAL A 342 8.62 2.05 -18.43
N VAL A 343 8.17 1.16 -17.53
CA VAL A 343 8.50 -0.27 -17.59
C VAL A 343 7.90 -0.95 -18.83
N ASN A 344 6.70 -0.54 -19.25
CA ASN A 344 6.08 -1.02 -20.49
C ASN A 344 6.86 -0.57 -21.73
N SER A 345 7.26 0.71 -21.77
CA SER A 345 8.01 1.27 -22.91
C SER A 345 9.45 0.75 -23.01
N SER A 346 10.05 0.33 -21.89
CA SER A 346 11.43 -0.16 -21.83
C SER A 346 11.57 -1.68 -22.07
N ARG A 347 10.50 -2.37 -22.47
CA ARG A 347 10.51 -3.83 -22.67
C ARG A 347 11.62 -4.31 -23.61
N GLY A 348 11.82 -3.64 -24.75
CA GLY A 348 12.87 -4.00 -25.70
C GLY A 348 14.28 -3.86 -25.12
N TRP A 349 14.52 -2.84 -24.31
CA TRP A 349 15.77 -2.69 -23.56
C TRP A 349 15.89 -3.77 -22.50
N TYR A 350 14.81 -4.13 -21.80
CA TYR A 350 14.85 -5.10 -20.70
C TYR A 350 15.18 -6.52 -21.19
N GLU A 351 14.60 -6.92 -22.33
CA GLU A 351 14.76 -8.24 -22.93
C GLU A 351 16.03 -8.39 -23.79
N SER A 352 16.84 -7.33 -23.95
CA SER A 352 18.07 -7.32 -24.75
C SER A 352 19.30 -7.91 -24.06
#